data_AF-A0A4Q5GFX2-F1
#
_entry.id   AF-A0A4Q5GFX2-F1
#
_cell.length_a   1.000
_cell.length_b   1.000
_cell.length_c   1.000
_cell.angle_alpha   90.00
_cell.angle_beta   90.00
_cell.angle_gamma   90.00
#
_symmetry.space_group_name_H-M   'P 1'
#
loop_
_entity.id
_entity.type
_entity.pdbx_description
1 polymer ?
#
loop_
_entity_poly.entity_id
_entity_poly.type
_entity_poly.pdbx_seq_one_letter_code
_entity_poly.pdbx_strand_id
1 'polypeptide(L)'
;MRTYYFPIKSECLAHYFGCACLKPSKYFMNKPQDIQNSFENFLLITTSKGCIECNCCLEIVLTNEEETELISAGGTWYLFGSSLPITRVKKIHFTEEQQKNRTLTNIRMGTAFVPDSIVGAVCTFEDASVKEVEAPKDCYVKNQVKEIELYDRILGALIIMRLAREKYMNFSETYIETLAVFNKLIANTLVKVGKSSNDQYSGLFTQSKSYAGLLPYLNKQIDIDDVKQMAKNENQSVSQNKTTRKIELDSLNKQTYILAVLASYGVGSESKRDKIDGLILSNFEGIKSAQLVALCFGYNRGYNVFSSFYGTSESNRIDVKFRLDSQLDYYTIESVYQFVFNKKISENLDYLDLWCNKQHIQNITTKTDYCVLDTIVRGKKKAKVGSKEWWNSFSQFCQRIDAVSLLQTPLSILLNKVAEYVIQECIEEKEAEITEIKAQYGEKNGSLKGLQKTLENLSESMTNEERSDNVSREDIIKEIFSYFDKDDKELNAILKRLEITSKGLKKHEKIFQILMTKKQDIFNKE
;
A
#
# COMPACT_ATOMS: atom_id res chain seq x y z
N MET A 1 -5.62 17.92 -28.05
CA MET A 1 -4.43 17.34 -27.38
C MET A 1 -4.01 16.14 -28.22
N ARG A 2 -2.74 16.05 -28.62
CA ARG A 2 -2.24 14.89 -29.37
C ARG A 2 -2.16 13.69 -28.42
N THR A 3 -2.42 12.49 -28.93
CA THR A 3 -2.30 11.25 -28.14
C THR A 3 -0.98 10.60 -28.50
N TYR A 4 -0.21 10.23 -27.49
CA TYR A 4 1.09 9.59 -27.66
C TYR A 4 1.04 8.17 -27.13
N TYR A 5 1.81 7.30 -27.78
CA TYR A 5 1.83 5.88 -27.55
C TYR A 5 3.28 5.39 -27.40
N PHE A 6 3.47 4.46 -26.47
CA PHE A 6 4.75 3.81 -26.20
C PHE A 6 4.63 2.32 -26.55
N PRO A 7 5.03 1.91 -27.77
CA PRO A 7 4.91 0.55 -28.25
C PRO A 7 6.00 -0.35 -27.64
N ILE A 8 5.61 -1.52 -27.18
CA ILE A 8 6.49 -2.50 -26.52
C ILE A 8 6.06 -3.93 -26.82
N LYS A 9 6.94 -4.88 -26.54
CA LYS A 9 6.48 -6.25 -26.32
C LYS A 9 5.88 -6.38 -24.93
N SER A 10 4.75 -7.06 -24.82
CA SER A 10 4.00 -7.28 -23.57
C SER A 10 4.87 -7.88 -22.45
N GLU A 11 5.86 -8.70 -22.81
CA GLU A 11 6.84 -9.29 -21.89
C GLU A 11 7.69 -8.23 -21.16
N CYS A 12 7.85 -7.03 -21.75
CA CYS A 12 8.58 -5.93 -21.14
C CYS A 12 7.74 -5.14 -20.13
N LEU A 13 6.40 -5.27 -20.15
CA LEU A 13 5.49 -4.48 -19.32
C LEU A 13 5.81 -4.61 -17.81
N ALA A 14 6.17 -5.82 -17.38
CA ALA A 14 6.54 -6.12 -16.01
C ALA A 14 7.74 -5.30 -15.52
N HIS A 15 8.71 -5.01 -16.39
CA HIS A 15 9.91 -4.26 -16.03
C HIS A 15 9.61 -2.79 -15.76
N TYR A 16 8.70 -2.19 -16.53
CA TYR A 16 8.30 -0.79 -16.37
C TYR A 16 7.44 -0.57 -15.12
N PHE A 17 6.41 -1.41 -14.92
CA PHE A 17 5.58 -1.34 -13.71
C PHE A 17 6.36 -1.77 -12.46
N GLY A 18 7.28 -2.72 -12.59
CA GLY A 18 8.13 -3.21 -11.51
C GLY A 18 9.00 -2.11 -10.88
N CYS A 19 9.53 -1.19 -11.68
CA CYS A 19 10.32 -0.05 -11.20
C CYS A 19 9.55 1.29 -11.19
N ALA A 20 8.24 1.28 -11.43
CA ALA A 20 7.38 2.47 -11.52
C ALA A 20 7.90 3.56 -12.49
N CYS A 21 8.61 3.18 -13.56
CA CYS A 21 9.26 4.14 -14.46
C CYS A 21 9.39 3.58 -15.88
N LEU A 22 8.98 4.38 -16.87
CA LEU A 22 9.31 4.23 -18.28
C LEU A 22 10.71 4.82 -18.50
N LYS A 23 11.74 3.98 -18.60
CA LYS A 23 13.12 4.43 -18.80
C LYS A 23 13.74 3.81 -20.05
N PRO A 24 14.72 4.48 -20.69
CA PRO A 24 15.44 3.94 -21.84
C PRO A 24 16.03 2.54 -21.59
N SER A 25 16.08 1.72 -22.64
CA SER A 25 16.43 0.30 -22.54
C SER A 25 17.82 0.05 -21.94
N LYS A 26 18.78 0.96 -22.14
CA LYS A 26 20.14 0.86 -21.57
C LYS A 26 20.19 0.79 -20.05
N TYR A 27 19.13 1.25 -19.37
CA TYR A 27 19.05 1.26 -17.91
C TYR A 27 18.42 0.00 -17.31
N PHE A 28 18.16 -1.02 -18.14
CA PHE A 28 17.73 -2.33 -17.69
C PHE A 28 18.83 -3.37 -17.88
N MET A 29 19.06 -4.21 -16.87
CA MET A 29 20.04 -5.29 -16.96
C MET A 29 19.50 -6.53 -17.69
N ASN A 30 18.25 -6.93 -17.41
CA ASN A 30 17.67 -8.22 -17.85
C ASN A 30 16.27 -8.05 -18.48
N LYS A 31 15.99 -6.93 -19.17
CA LYS A 31 14.71 -6.73 -19.89
C LYS A 31 14.73 -7.53 -21.20
N PRO A 32 13.63 -8.23 -21.57
CA PRO A 32 13.49 -8.81 -22.90
C PRO A 32 13.73 -7.80 -24.02
N GLN A 33 14.26 -8.28 -25.14
CA GLN A 33 14.54 -7.45 -26.32
C GLN A 33 13.23 -7.13 -27.06
N ASP A 34 12.99 -5.83 -27.26
CA ASP A 34 11.88 -5.29 -28.02
C ASP A 34 12.29 -4.06 -28.83
N ILE A 35 11.32 -3.38 -29.41
CA ILE A 35 11.52 -2.24 -30.29
C ILE A 35 12.25 -1.07 -29.62
N GLN A 36 12.13 -0.94 -28.29
CA GLN A 36 12.80 0.09 -27.50
C GLN A 36 14.30 -0.17 -27.38
N ASN A 37 14.79 -1.37 -27.68
CA ASN A 37 16.21 -1.70 -27.67
C ASN A 37 16.96 -1.13 -28.87
N SER A 38 16.27 -0.89 -30.00
CA SER A 38 16.86 -0.23 -31.17
C SER A 38 17.23 1.24 -30.90
N PHE A 39 16.63 1.85 -29.86
CA PHE A 39 16.86 3.23 -29.45
C PHE A 39 17.24 3.30 -27.97
N GLU A 40 18.29 2.57 -27.58
CA GLU A 40 18.63 2.31 -26.17
C GLU A 40 18.80 3.55 -25.28
N ASN A 41 19.08 4.71 -25.87
CA ASN A 41 19.25 5.99 -25.19
C ASN A 41 17.94 6.79 -25.02
N PHE A 42 16.88 6.42 -25.72
CA PHE A 42 15.63 7.18 -25.78
C PHE A 42 14.43 6.30 -25.38
N LEU A 43 13.30 6.96 -25.10
CA LEU A 43 11.99 6.35 -25.25
C LEU A 43 11.50 6.59 -26.67
N LEU A 44 11.23 5.52 -27.41
CA LEU A 44 10.59 5.61 -28.72
C LEU A 44 9.08 5.75 -28.53
N ILE A 45 8.53 6.87 -28.99
CA ILE A 45 7.14 7.28 -28.85
C ILE A 45 6.54 7.45 -30.25
N THR A 46 5.26 7.19 -30.41
CA THR A 46 4.53 7.40 -31.66
C THR A 46 3.15 8.00 -31.43
N THR A 47 2.60 8.70 -32.42
CA THR A 47 1.18 9.08 -32.42
C THR A 47 0.26 7.99 -32.98
N SER A 48 0.83 6.95 -33.59
CA SER A 48 0.10 5.78 -34.06
C SER A 48 -0.21 4.81 -32.94
N LYS A 49 -1.42 4.26 -32.92
CA LYS A 49 -1.81 3.28 -31.90
C LYS A 49 -1.15 1.92 -32.17
N GLY A 50 0.07 1.75 -31.62
CA GLY A 50 0.87 0.55 -31.79
C GLY A 50 1.59 0.50 -33.15
N CYS A 51 2.24 -0.62 -33.42
CA CYS A 51 2.98 -0.88 -34.65
C CYS A 51 3.04 -2.39 -34.93
N ILE A 52 3.50 -2.77 -36.12
CA ILE A 52 3.56 -4.17 -36.57
C ILE A 52 4.48 -5.02 -35.68
N GLU A 53 5.53 -4.41 -35.13
CA GLU A 53 6.56 -5.09 -34.35
C GLU A 53 6.21 -5.23 -32.84
N CYS A 54 5.01 -4.80 -32.42
CA CYS A 54 4.59 -4.80 -31.02
C CYS A 54 3.24 -5.51 -30.81
N ASN A 55 3.03 -6.03 -29.60
CA ASN A 55 1.78 -6.67 -29.18
C ASN A 55 1.17 -6.00 -27.93
N CYS A 56 1.83 -4.97 -27.41
CA CYS A 56 1.38 -4.15 -26.30
C CYS A 56 1.77 -2.69 -26.56
N CYS A 57 0.89 -1.76 -26.19
CA CYS A 57 1.11 -0.34 -26.44
C CYS A 57 0.53 0.50 -25.29
N LEU A 58 1.31 1.42 -24.74
CA LEU A 58 0.88 2.27 -23.63
C LEU A 58 0.45 3.64 -24.18
N GLU A 59 -0.80 4.04 -23.97
CA GLU A 59 -1.23 5.42 -24.13
C GLU A 59 -0.60 6.25 -22.99
N ILE A 60 0.23 7.23 -23.35
CA ILE A 60 0.98 8.04 -22.38
C ILE A 60 0.59 9.52 -22.45
N VAL A 61 0.67 10.19 -21.31
CA VAL A 61 0.40 11.62 -21.16
C VAL A 61 1.70 12.38 -20.92
N LEU A 62 2.00 13.30 -21.84
CA LEU A 62 3.12 14.24 -21.75
C LEU A 62 2.62 15.62 -21.31
N THR A 63 3.44 16.36 -20.58
CA THR A 63 3.20 17.79 -20.35
C THR A 63 3.58 18.62 -21.57
N ASN A 64 3.14 19.87 -21.61
CA ASN A 64 3.49 20.79 -22.70
C ASN A 64 5.02 20.98 -22.79
N GLU A 65 5.73 21.01 -21.65
CA GLU A 65 7.20 21.08 -21.65
C GLU A 65 7.82 19.81 -22.24
N GLU A 66 7.36 18.64 -21.82
CA GLU A 66 7.84 17.33 -22.32
C GLU A 66 7.56 17.18 -23.84
N GLU A 67 6.43 17.69 -24.35
CA GLU A 67 6.14 17.71 -25.78
C GLU A 67 7.14 18.56 -26.58
N THR A 68 7.65 19.66 -26.02
CA THR A 68 8.66 20.50 -26.69
C THR A 68 10.05 19.85 -26.75
N GLU A 69 10.30 18.84 -25.92
CA GLU A 69 11.55 18.08 -25.87
C GLU A 69 11.56 16.88 -26.85
N LEU A 70 10.42 16.57 -27.48
CA LEU A 70 10.32 15.46 -28.43
C LEU A 70 11.13 15.74 -29.70
N ILE A 71 11.97 14.77 -30.07
CA ILE A 71 12.75 14.82 -31.30
C ILE A 71 12.00 14.05 -32.38
N SER A 72 11.60 14.72 -33.45
CA SER A 72 10.97 14.05 -34.60
C SER A 72 11.96 13.06 -35.22
N ALA A 73 11.50 11.82 -35.43
CA ALA A 73 12.31 10.74 -35.99
C ALA A 73 11.70 10.15 -37.27
N GLY A 74 10.74 10.86 -37.88
CA GLY A 74 10.08 10.48 -39.13
C GLY A 74 8.62 10.05 -38.94
N GLY A 75 7.75 10.43 -39.88
CA GLY A 75 6.34 10.03 -39.87
C GLY A 75 5.62 10.41 -38.56
N THR A 76 5.14 9.39 -37.84
CA THR A 76 4.46 9.51 -36.54
C THR A 76 5.38 9.31 -35.33
N TRP A 77 6.68 9.12 -35.55
CA TRP A 77 7.65 8.70 -34.54
C TRP A 77 8.44 9.87 -33.92
N TYR A 78 8.69 9.72 -32.62
CA TYR A 78 9.40 10.67 -31.79
C TYR A 78 10.37 9.94 -30.85
N LEU A 79 11.47 10.60 -30.54
CA LEU A 79 12.43 10.17 -29.53
C LEU A 79 12.39 11.12 -28.34
N PHE A 80 12.29 10.57 -27.14
CA PHE A 80 12.34 11.32 -25.89
C PHE A 80 13.58 10.94 -25.09
N GLY A 81 14.45 11.91 -24.80
CA GLY A 81 15.76 11.71 -24.20
C GLY A 81 15.76 11.53 -22.66
N SER A 82 14.58 11.42 -22.05
CA SER A 82 14.42 11.28 -20.60
C SER A 82 13.52 10.08 -20.26
N SER A 83 13.40 9.78 -18.97
CA SER A 83 12.48 8.79 -18.44
C SER A 83 11.14 9.43 -18.09
N LEU A 84 10.07 8.66 -17.97
CA LEU A 84 8.76 9.10 -17.49
C LEU A 84 8.32 8.23 -16.32
N PRO A 85 7.58 8.77 -15.33
CA PRO A 85 7.03 7.95 -14.26
C PRO A 85 5.87 7.08 -14.78
N ILE A 86 5.63 5.93 -14.15
CA ILE A 86 4.55 5.02 -14.59
C ILE A 86 3.15 5.65 -14.52
N THR A 87 3.01 6.70 -13.72
CA THR A 87 1.82 7.55 -13.60
C THR A 87 1.40 8.23 -14.90
N ARG A 88 2.27 8.25 -15.93
CA ARG A 88 1.91 8.77 -17.25
C ARG A 88 1.14 7.77 -18.12
N VAL A 89 1.08 6.51 -17.73
CA VAL A 89 0.34 5.48 -18.46
C VAL A 89 -1.15 5.63 -18.19
N LYS A 90 -1.89 6.09 -19.19
CA LYS A 90 -3.33 6.29 -19.15
C LYS A 90 -4.11 5.04 -19.52
N LYS A 91 -3.67 4.35 -20.58
CA LYS A 91 -4.26 3.08 -21.01
C LYS A 91 -3.19 2.11 -21.51
N ILE A 92 -3.45 0.82 -21.34
CA ILE A 92 -2.63 -0.28 -21.86
C ILE A 92 -3.45 -1.02 -22.91
N HIS A 93 -2.97 -1.08 -24.13
CA HIS A 93 -3.60 -1.77 -25.25
C HIS A 93 -2.85 -3.04 -25.60
N PHE A 94 -3.60 -4.07 -25.99
CA PHE A 94 -3.08 -5.35 -26.44
C PHE A 94 -3.74 -5.73 -27.78
N THR A 95 -3.05 -6.54 -28.57
CA THR A 95 -3.60 -7.10 -29.81
C THR A 95 -4.41 -8.38 -29.58
N GLU A 96 -4.17 -9.09 -28.47
CA GLU A 96 -4.78 -10.39 -28.19
C GLU A 96 -5.18 -10.55 -26.71
N GLU A 97 -6.37 -11.12 -26.46
CA GLU A 97 -6.92 -11.28 -25.11
C GLU A 97 -6.16 -12.32 -24.27
N GLN A 98 -5.71 -13.41 -24.90
CA GLN A 98 -4.91 -14.43 -24.21
C GLN A 98 -3.57 -13.87 -23.74
N GLN A 99 -2.89 -13.08 -24.58
CA GLN A 99 -1.63 -12.44 -24.23
C GLN A 99 -1.81 -11.39 -23.13
N LYS A 100 -2.87 -10.57 -23.21
CA LYS A 100 -3.27 -9.63 -22.17
C LYS A 100 -3.43 -10.33 -20.83
N ASN A 101 -4.24 -11.38 -20.76
CA ASN A 101 -4.51 -12.09 -19.50
C ASN A 101 -3.26 -12.76 -18.91
N ARG A 102 -2.44 -13.40 -19.76
CA ARG A 102 -1.17 -13.99 -19.33
C ARG A 102 -0.20 -12.95 -18.78
N THR A 103 -0.03 -11.84 -19.50
CA THR A 103 0.88 -10.76 -19.12
C THR A 103 0.45 -10.13 -17.80
N LEU A 104 -0.82 -9.75 -17.67
CA LEU A 104 -1.34 -9.13 -16.46
C LEU A 104 -1.28 -10.07 -15.26
N THR A 105 -1.59 -11.37 -15.45
CA THR A 105 -1.47 -12.38 -14.39
C THR A 105 -0.02 -12.47 -13.90
N ASN A 106 0.95 -12.61 -14.81
CA ASN A 106 2.37 -12.70 -14.44
C ASN A 106 2.86 -11.47 -13.66
N ILE A 107 2.39 -10.26 -14.01
CA ILE A 107 2.75 -9.04 -13.29
C ILE A 107 2.11 -9.04 -11.89
N ARG A 108 0.81 -9.34 -11.82
CA ARG A 108 0.01 -9.31 -10.58
C ARG A 108 0.37 -10.41 -9.59
N MET A 109 1.04 -11.48 -10.03
CA MET A 109 1.54 -12.54 -9.17
C MET A 109 2.64 -12.10 -8.19
N GLY A 110 3.27 -10.93 -8.39
CA GLY A 110 4.25 -10.44 -7.42
C GLY A 110 5.16 -9.31 -7.87
N THR A 111 5.13 -8.89 -9.14
CA THR A 111 6.03 -7.85 -9.66
C THR A 111 5.52 -6.45 -9.36
N ALA A 112 4.26 -6.18 -9.68
CA ALA A 112 3.63 -4.87 -9.52
C ALA A 112 2.11 -5.00 -9.49
N PHE A 113 1.43 -3.91 -9.13
CA PHE A 113 -0.01 -3.77 -9.34
C PHE A 113 -0.27 -3.05 -10.66
N VAL A 114 -1.30 -3.52 -11.37
CA VAL A 114 -1.82 -2.88 -12.59
C VAL A 114 -3.33 -2.84 -12.41
N PRO A 115 -3.95 -1.67 -12.19
CA PRO A 115 -5.39 -1.57 -11.97
C PRO A 115 -6.16 -1.88 -13.26
N ASP A 116 -7.31 -2.56 -13.17
CA ASP A 116 -8.11 -2.89 -14.36
C ASP A 116 -8.60 -1.65 -15.11
N SER A 117 -8.76 -0.52 -14.41
CA SER A 117 -9.21 0.74 -15.01
C SER A 117 -8.27 1.33 -16.06
N ILE A 118 -6.96 1.03 -16.02
CA ILE A 118 -6.01 1.45 -17.08
C ILE A 118 -5.84 0.38 -18.15
N VAL A 119 -6.40 -0.82 -17.98
CA VAL A 119 -6.36 -1.85 -19.00
C VAL A 119 -7.41 -1.52 -20.07
N GLY A 120 -6.94 -1.32 -21.30
CA GLY A 120 -7.80 -1.07 -22.45
C GLY A 120 -8.40 -2.35 -23.01
N ALA A 121 -9.43 -2.20 -23.84
CA ALA A 121 -9.93 -3.28 -24.68
C ALA A 121 -8.85 -3.69 -25.70
N VAL A 122 -8.88 -4.97 -26.09
CA VAL A 122 -8.07 -5.48 -27.20
C VAL A 122 -8.43 -4.74 -28.48
N CYS A 123 -7.43 -4.39 -29.27
CA CYS A 123 -7.61 -3.66 -30.51
C CYS A 123 -6.54 -4.01 -31.54
N THR A 124 -6.85 -3.78 -32.81
CA THR A 124 -5.87 -3.81 -33.89
C THR A 124 -4.92 -2.63 -33.78
N PHE A 125 -3.65 -2.86 -34.05
CA PHE A 125 -2.65 -1.81 -34.14
C PHE A 125 -2.55 -1.27 -35.56
N GLU A 126 -2.03 -0.06 -35.68
CA GLU A 126 -1.80 0.59 -36.96
C GLU A 126 -0.63 -0.05 -37.71
N ASP A 127 -0.69 0.01 -39.06
CA ASP A 127 0.34 -0.48 -39.98
C ASP A 127 1.52 0.50 -40.07
N ALA A 128 2.06 0.87 -38.90
CA ALA A 128 3.28 1.66 -38.78
C ALA A 128 4.47 0.72 -38.56
N SER A 129 5.60 0.99 -39.21
CA SER A 129 6.85 0.24 -39.01
C SER A 129 7.96 1.15 -38.50
N VAL A 130 8.82 0.59 -37.64
CA VAL A 130 9.98 1.30 -37.10
C VAL A 130 11.15 1.39 -38.08
N LYS A 131 11.07 0.71 -39.23
CA LYS A 131 12.08 0.83 -40.29
C LYS A 131 12.23 2.26 -40.82
N GLU A 132 11.21 3.09 -40.67
CA GLU A 132 11.20 4.49 -41.12
C GLU A 132 11.81 5.46 -40.10
N VAL A 133 12.26 4.97 -38.94
CA VAL A 133 12.75 5.80 -37.84
C VAL A 133 14.24 6.07 -37.98
N GLU A 134 14.59 7.35 -38.14
CA GLU A 134 15.97 7.80 -38.19
C GLU A 134 16.38 8.44 -36.85
N ALA A 135 17.31 7.81 -36.14
CA ALA A 135 17.91 8.42 -34.95
C ALA A 135 18.88 9.54 -35.36
N PRO A 136 18.77 10.75 -34.79
CA PRO A 136 19.73 11.82 -35.05
C PRO A 136 21.13 11.39 -34.60
N LYS A 137 22.13 11.56 -35.47
CA LYS A 137 23.52 11.18 -35.19
C LYS A 137 24.19 12.03 -34.10
N ASP A 138 23.73 13.27 -33.93
CA ASP A 138 24.35 14.28 -33.04
C ASP A 138 23.45 14.71 -31.86
N CYS A 139 22.64 13.79 -31.32
CA CYS A 139 21.81 14.10 -30.16
C CYS A 139 22.54 13.80 -28.84
N TYR A 140 22.75 14.84 -28.01
CA TYR A 140 23.23 14.65 -26.64
C TYR A 140 22.09 14.13 -25.75
N VAL A 141 22.28 12.94 -25.18
CA VAL A 141 21.37 12.37 -24.17
C VAL A 141 22.05 12.43 -22.81
N LYS A 142 21.43 13.15 -21.88
CA LYS A 142 21.89 13.23 -20.50
C LYS A 142 21.91 11.82 -19.88
N ASN A 143 23.00 11.47 -19.22
CA ASN A 143 23.05 10.25 -18.40
C ASN A 143 22.19 10.43 -17.14
N GLN A 144 21.21 9.54 -16.95
CA GLN A 144 20.21 9.60 -15.87
C GLN A 144 20.39 8.51 -14.81
N VAL A 145 21.54 7.82 -14.75
CA VAL A 145 21.78 6.74 -13.76
C VAL A 145 21.52 7.22 -12.33
N LYS A 146 22.05 8.39 -11.96
CA LYS A 146 21.92 8.93 -10.60
C LYS A 146 20.47 9.31 -10.28
N GLU A 147 19.75 9.89 -11.23
CA GLU A 147 18.34 10.22 -11.09
C GLU A 147 17.48 8.95 -10.95
N ILE A 148 17.71 7.94 -11.78
CA ILE A 148 16.99 6.66 -11.71
C ILE A 148 17.24 5.96 -10.38
N GLU A 149 18.49 5.91 -9.91
CA GLU A 149 18.84 5.33 -8.62
C GLU A 149 18.19 6.10 -7.47
N LEU A 150 18.27 7.43 -7.46
CA LEU A 150 17.67 8.24 -6.39
C LEU A 150 16.13 8.10 -6.38
N TYR A 151 15.50 8.08 -7.55
CA TYR A 151 14.07 7.87 -7.70
C TYR A 151 13.64 6.52 -7.10
N ASP A 152 14.34 5.44 -7.48
CA ASP A 152 14.10 4.09 -6.97
C ASP A 152 14.24 4.03 -5.45
N ARG A 153 15.28 4.67 -4.89
CA ARG A 153 15.51 4.75 -3.44
C ARG A 153 14.43 5.52 -2.69
N ILE A 154 14.01 6.68 -3.18
CA ILE A 154 12.97 7.48 -2.52
C ILE A 154 11.64 6.72 -2.52
N LEU A 155 11.23 6.13 -3.66
CA LEU A 155 10.02 5.32 -3.71
C LEU A 155 10.12 4.12 -2.76
N GLY A 156 11.27 3.44 -2.72
CA GLY A 156 11.55 2.34 -1.79
C GLY A 156 11.37 2.76 -0.34
N ALA A 157 11.92 3.91 0.04
CA ALA A 157 11.79 4.48 1.38
C ALA A 157 10.32 4.71 1.76
N LEU A 158 9.52 5.30 0.86
CA LEU A 158 8.11 5.59 1.08
C LEU A 158 7.27 4.30 1.22
N ILE A 159 7.47 3.31 0.35
CA ILE A 159 6.67 2.07 0.39
C ILE A 159 6.96 1.16 1.58
N ILE A 160 8.15 1.25 2.18
CA ILE A 160 8.48 0.48 3.37
C ILE A 160 8.12 1.26 4.63
N MET A 161 8.39 2.56 4.68
CA MET A 161 8.01 3.42 5.80
C MET A 161 6.50 3.36 6.07
N ARG A 162 5.66 3.35 5.02
CA ARG A 162 4.20 3.30 5.18
C ARG A 162 3.70 2.06 5.94
N LEU A 163 4.49 0.99 6.01
CA LEU A 163 4.11 -0.30 6.62
C LEU A 163 4.46 -0.38 8.11
N ALA A 164 5.35 0.48 8.61
CA ALA A 164 5.74 0.52 10.02
C ALA A 164 4.67 1.25 10.85
N ARG A 165 3.52 0.60 11.04
CA ARG A 165 2.29 1.17 11.60
C ARG A 165 1.53 0.21 12.51
N GLU A 166 0.66 0.76 13.34
CA GLU A 166 -0.29 -0.03 14.13
C GLU A 166 -1.32 -0.71 13.22
N LYS A 167 -1.81 -1.89 13.61
CA LYS A 167 -2.63 -2.77 12.73
C LYS A 167 -3.90 -2.12 12.18
N TYR A 168 -4.50 -1.17 12.89
CA TYR A 168 -5.73 -0.48 12.45
C TYR A 168 -5.45 0.70 11.51
N MET A 169 -4.21 1.20 11.47
CA MET A 169 -3.81 2.32 10.62
C MET A 169 -3.54 1.82 9.20
N ASN A 170 -3.77 2.69 8.21
CA ASN A 170 -3.46 2.42 6.81
C ASN A 170 -2.11 2.99 6.36
N PHE A 171 -1.54 3.94 7.11
CA PHE A 171 -0.20 4.47 6.92
C PHE A 171 0.52 4.55 8.27
N SER A 172 1.84 4.65 8.24
CA SER A 172 2.59 5.06 9.43
C SER A 172 2.34 6.54 9.73
N GLU A 173 2.52 6.92 11.00
CA GLU A 173 2.13 8.23 11.51
C GLU A 173 2.77 9.39 10.74
N THR A 174 4.06 9.27 10.41
CA THR A 174 4.83 10.33 9.75
C THR A 174 4.98 10.10 8.23
N TYR A 175 4.27 9.13 7.65
CA TYR A 175 4.32 8.86 6.20
C TYR A 175 3.91 10.08 5.38
N ILE A 176 2.75 10.68 5.68
CA ILE A 176 2.24 11.84 4.93
C ILE A 176 3.11 13.07 5.19
N GLU A 177 3.61 13.25 6.41
CA GLU A 177 4.57 14.31 6.76
C GLU A 177 5.85 14.22 5.95
N THR A 178 6.31 13.00 5.69
CA THR A 178 7.49 12.72 4.88
C THR A 178 7.20 12.95 3.39
N LEU A 179 6.02 12.54 2.91
CA LEU A 179 5.58 12.76 1.53
C LEU A 179 5.41 14.25 1.18
N ALA A 180 4.99 15.08 2.16
CA ALA A 180 4.76 16.51 1.99
C ALA A 180 5.99 17.30 1.49
N VAL A 181 7.20 16.76 1.66
CA VAL A 181 8.44 17.34 1.12
C VAL A 181 8.40 17.46 -0.40
N PHE A 182 7.72 16.53 -1.06
CA PHE A 182 7.68 16.44 -2.52
C PHE A 182 6.50 17.19 -3.13
N ASN A 183 5.48 17.53 -2.32
CA ASN A 183 4.24 18.14 -2.82
C ASN A 183 3.64 19.18 -1.85
N LYS A 184 3.52 20.43 -2.32
CA LYS A 184 2.99 21.54 -1.50
C LYS A 184 1.51 21.41 -1.18
N LEU A 185 0.69 20.81 -2.04
CA LEU A 185 -0.73 20.60 -1.74
C LEU A 185 -0.88 19.66 -0.54
N ILE A 186 -0.07 18.60 -0.50
CA ILE A 186 -0.04 17.66 0.64
C ILE A 186 0.46 18.39 1.90
N ALA A 187 1.52 19.18 1.79
CA ALA A 187 2.02 20.01 2.90
C ALA A 187 0.95 20.97 3.45
N ASN A 188 0.25 21.69 2.57
CA ASN A 188 -0.83 22.60 2.96
C ASN A 188 -1.99 21.87 3.63
N THR A 189 -2.27 20.63 3.21
CA THR A 189 -3.29 19.78 3.84
C THR A 189 -2.90 19.42 5.27
N LEU A 190 -1.63 19.10 5.53
CA LEU A 190 -1.13 18.84 6.88
C LEU A 190 -1.25 20.07 7.80
N VAL A 191 -0.89 21.26 7.29
CA VAL A 191 -1.02 22.51 8.05
C VAL A 191 -2.47 22.77 8.45
N LYS A 192 -3.42 22.55 7.54
CA LYS A 192 -4.86 22.72 7.82
C LYS A 192 -5.37 21.80 8.93
N VAL A 193 -4.79 20.60 9.09
CA VAL A 193 -5.15 19.66 10.14
C VAL A 193 -4.29 19.79 11.39
N GLY A 194 -3.51 20.88 11.51
CA GLY A 194 -2.69 21.17 12.68
C GLY A 194 -1.43 20.30 12.82
N LYS A 195 -1.00 19.65 11.73
CA LYS A 195 0.25 18.88 11.67
C LYS A 195 1.35 19.67 10.99
N SER A 196 2.60 19.40 11.37
CA SER A 196 3.79 20.03 10.78
C SER A 196 4.69 18.99 10.13
N SER A 197 5.55 19.43 9.20
CA SER A 197 6.60 18.58 8.64
C SER A 197 7.58 18.15 9.72
N ASN A 198 8.03 16.89 9.66
CA ASN A 198 9.00 16.34 10.59
C ASN A 198 10.37 16.15 9.93
N ASP A 199 11.31 17.04 10.27
CA ASP A 199 12.68 17.06 9.75
C ASP A 199 13.47 15.77 10.03
N GLN A 200 13.07 14.99 11.04
CA GLN A 200 13.71 13.71 11.34
C GLN A 200 13.64 12.74 10.15
N TYR A 201 12.55 12.74 9.39
CA TYR A 201 12.32 11.79 8.30
C TYR A 201 12.58 12.43 6.94
N SER A 202 12.08 13.64 6.71
CA SER A 202 12.32 14.40 5.48
C SER A 202 13.81 14.73 5.27
N GLY A 203 14.57 14.83 6.35
CA GLY A 203 16.00 15.11 6.36
C GLY A 203 16.85 14.14 5.53
N LEU A 204 16.36 12.92 5.29
CA LEU A 204 17.03 11.93 4.43
C LEU A 204 17.07 12.39 2.97
N PHE A 205 16.03 13.08 2.51
CA PHE A 205 15.87 13.50 1.11
C PHE A 205 16.42 14.89 0.85
N THR A 206 16.37 15.76 1.85
CA THR A 206 16.92 17.13 1.78
C THR A 206 18.41 17.19 2.10
N GLN A 207 19.06 16.03 2.33
CA GLN A 207 20.48 15.91 2.70
C GLN A 207 20.84 16.73 3.94
N SER A 208 19.93 16.73 4.92
CA SER A 208 20.15 17.40 6.20
C SER A 208 21.39 16.87 6.92
N LYS A 209 22.00 17.71 7.76
CA LYS A 209 23.23 17.37 8.51
C LYS A 209 23.06 16.12 9.40
N SER A 210 21.83 15.80 9.82
CA SER A 210 21.55 14.63 10.67
C SER A 210 21.82 13.29 9.97
N TYR A 211 21.77 13.26 8.63
CA TYR A 211 22.01 12.06 7.84
C TYR A 211 23.42 11.97 7.22
N ALA A 212 24.25 13.00 7.39
CA ALA A 212 25.58 13.06 6.78
C ALA A 212 26.47 11.85 7.12
N GLY A 213 26.38 11.33 8.36
CA GLY A 213 27.12 10.12 8.77
C GLY A 213 26.54 8.81 8.25
N LEU A 214 25.24 8.77 7.93
CA LEU A 214 24.51 7.56 7.56
C LEU A 214 24.41 7.36 6.04
N LEU A 215 24.26 8.44 5.28
CA LEU A 215 24.11 8.44 3.81
C LEU A 215 25.19 7.64 3.06
N PRO A 216 26.50 7.72 3.40
CA PRO A 216 27.52 6.93 2.73
C PRO A 216 27.26 5.42 2.80
N TYR A 217 26.71 4.93 3.91
CA TYR A 217 26.37 3.53 4.10
C TYR A 217 25.06 3.17 3.40
N LEU A 218 24.05 4.04 3.48
CA LEU A 218 22.77 3.81 2.80
C LEU A 218 22.90 3.79 1.28
N ASN A 219 23.94 4.40 0.74
CA ASN A 219 24.18 4.45 -0.70
C ASN A 219 24.88 3.21 -1.27
N LYS A 220 25.23 2.22 -0.44
CA LYS A 220 25.89 0.98 -0.85
C LYS A 220 25.23 -0.25 -0.22
N GLN A 221 25.63 -1.44 -0.67
CA GLN A 221 25.24 -2.67 0.01
C GLN A 221 25.93 -2.73 1.38
N ILE A 222 25.14 -2.94 2.45
CA ILE A 222 25.64 -2.94 3.82
C ILE A 222 26.07 -4.37 4.22
N ASP A 223 27.28 -4.46 4.77
CA ASP A 223 27.83 -5.68 5.35
C ASP A 223 28.06 -5.58 6.87
N ILE A 224 28.62 -6.63 7.47
CA ILE A 224 28.87 -6.68 8.91
C ILE A 224 29.99 -5.73 9.34
N ASP A 225 30.95 -5.44 8.47
CA ASP A 225 32.09 -4.61 8.79
C ASP A 225 31.70 -3.13 8.79
N ASP A 226 30.75 -2.74 7.94
CA ASP A 226 30.06 -1.44 8.03
C ASP A 226 29.38 -1.24 9.38
N VAL A 227 28.68 -2.27 9.88
CA VAL A 227 28.02 -2.23 11.19
C VAL A 227 29.06 -2.06 12.30
N LYS A 228 30.17 -2.81 12.25
CA LYS A 228 31.26 -2.67 13.23
C LYS A 228 31.92 -1.31 13.17
N GLN A 229 32.10 -0.73 11.98
CA GLN A 229 32.67 0.59 11.81
C GLN A 229 31.77 1.67 12.44
N MET A 230 30.47 1.61 12.18
CA MET A 230 29.52 2.53 12.80
C MET A 230 29.45 2.34 14.32
N ALA A 231 29.48 1.10 14.80
CA ALA A 231 29.48 0.81 16.23
C ALA A 231 30.69 1.42 16.93
N LYS A 232 31.89 1.33 16.32
CA LYS A 232 33.10 1.99 16.86
C LYS A 232 32.91 3.50 16.96
N ASN A 233 32.34 4.14 15.93
CA ASN A 233 32.09 5.58 15.94
C ASN A 233 31.09 6.00 17.04
N GLU A 234 30.11 5.14 17.36
CA GLU A 234 29.10 5.38 18.38
C GLU A 234 29.47 4.80 19.77
N ASN A 235 30.69 4.28 19.95
CA ASN A 235 31.17 3.63 21.18
C ASN A 235 30.29 2.45 21.63
N GLN A 236 29.82 1.64 20.66
CA GLN A 236 29.02 0.43 20.87
C GLN A 236 29.82 -0.82 20.49
N SER A 237 29.48 -1.95 21.10
CA SER A 237 30.08 -3.25 20.76
C SER A 237 29.07 -4.11 20.01
N VAL A 238 29.52 -4.73 18.91
CA VAL A 238 28.69 -5.62 18.09
C VAL A 238 28.96 -7.06 18.50
N SER A 239 27.99 -7.69 19.14
CA SER A 239 28.01 -9.14 19.40
C SER A 239 27.25 -9.89 18.31
N GLN A 240 27.75 -11.08 17.99
CA GLN A 240 27.05 -12.03 17.13
C GLN A 240 26.87 -13.33 17.88
N ASN A 241 25.69 -13.94 17.73
CA ASN A 241 25.43 -15.26 18.29
C ASN A 241 26.40 -16.27 17.66
N LYS A 242 27.14 -17.00 18.51
CA LYS A 242 28.22 -17.91 18.07
C LYS A 242 27.74 -19.01 17.12
N THR A 243 26.50 -19.47 17.26
CA THR A 243 25.92 -20.57 16.49
C THR A 243 25.26 -20.05 15.22
N THR A 244 24.41 -19.02 15.32
CA THR A 244 23.60 -18.55 14.19
C THR A 244 24.29 -17.45 13.37
N ARG A 245 25.37 -16.85 13.90
CA ARG A 245 26.06 -15.66 13.39
C ARG A 245 25.15 -14.43 13.24
N LYS A 246 23.95 -14.45 13.85
CA LYS A 246 23.02 -13.31 13.85
C LYS A 246 23.56 -12.20 14.74
N ILE A 247 23.37 -10.96 14.31
CA ILE A 247 23.71 -9.77 15.10
C ILE A 247 22.70 -9.66 16.25
N GLU A 248 23.18 -9.44 17.47
CA GLU A 248 22.31 -9.16 18.61
C GLU A 248 21.87 -7.69 18.55
N LEU A 249 20.59 -7.46 18.24
CA LEU A 249 20.07 -6.11 18.00
C LEU A 249 19.74 -5.34 19.29
N ASP A 250 19.41 -6.03 20.37
CA ASP A 250 18.90 -5.41 21.61
C ASP A 250 19.93 -4.51 22.30
N SER A 251 21.21 -4.85 22.19
CA SER A 251 22.33 -4.08 22.74
C SER A 251 22.67 -2.83 21.93
N LEU A 252 22.17 -2.73 20.68
CA LEU A 252 22.49 -1.65 19.76
C LEU A 252 21.43 -0.55 19.77
N ASN A 253 21.85 0.68 19.54
CA ASN A 253 20.99 1.86 19.41
C ASN A 253 21.47 2.78 18.27
N LYS A 254 20.70 3.84 17.97
CA LYS A 254 21.04 4.90 17.00
C LYS A 254 21.37 4.36 15.59
N GLN A 255 22.39 4.92 14.92
CA GLN A 255 22.70 4.58 13.53
C GLN A 255 23.25 3.15 13.41
N THR A 256 24.00 2.69 14.41
CA THR A 256 24.50 1.31 14.47
C THR A 256 23.36 0.30 14.43
N TYR A 257 22.27 0.55 15.18
CA TYR A 257 21.09 -0.30 15.16
C TYR A 257 20.42 -0.36 13.78
N ILE A 258 20.27 0.80 13.12
CA ILE A 258 19.69 0.87 11.77
C ILE A 258 20.53 0.00 10.81
N LEU A 259 21.84 0.21 10.76
CA LEU A 259 22.73 -0.57 9.88
C LEU A 259 22.71 -2.07 10.22
N ALA A 260 22.62 -2.43 11.51
CA ALA A 260 22.54 -3.83 11.93
C ALA A 260 21.27 -4.51 11.40
N VAL A 261 20.11 -3.83 11.43
CA VAL A 261 18.88 -4.34 10.83
C VAL A 261 19.05 -4.49 9.31
N LEU A 262 19.53 -3.46 8.63
CA LEU A 262 19.72 -3.49 7.17
C LEU A 262 20.69 -4.61 6.73
N ALA A 263 21.74 -4.87 7.52
CA ALA A 263 22.71 -5.94 7.26
C ALA A 263 22.14 -7.34 7.49
N SER A 264 21.21 -7.49 8.44
CA SER A 264 20.65 -8.77 8.89
C SER A 264 19.55 -9.30 7.98
N TYR A 265 18.72 -8.40 7.42
CA TYR A 265 17.55 -8.75 6.62
C TYR A 265 17.82 -8.58 5.12
N GLY A 266 17.58 -9.65 4.36
CA GLY A 266 17.68 -9.67 2.90
C GLY A 266 16.33 -9.46 2.22
N VAL A 267 16.38 -8.91 1.01
CA VAL A 267 15.21 -8.69 0.14
C VAL A 267 15.38 -9.47 -1.16
N GLY A 268 14.27 -9.97 -1.72
CA GLY A 268 14.27 -10.72 -2.97
C GLY A 268 15.19 -11.95 -2.92
N SER A 269 16.08 -12.07 -3.92
CA SER A 269 17.02 -13.18 -4.07
C SER A 269 18.22 -13.15 -3.11
N GLU A 270 18.33 -12.12 -2.26
CA GLU A 270 19.48 -12.00 -1.36
C GLU A 270 19.54 -13.12 -0.33
N SER A 271 20.70 -13.78 -0.25
CA SER A 271 20.97 -14.86 0.70
C SER A 271 21.42 -14.30 2.05
N LYS A 272 20.53 -13.59 2.74
CA LYS A 272 20.73 -13.16 4.14
C LYS A 272 20.05 -14.14 5.10
N ARG A 273 20.41 -14.04 6.39
CA ARG A 273 19.90 -14.95 7.43
C ARG A 273 18.42 -14.77 7.70
N ASP A 274 17.99 -13.51 7.75
CA ASP A 274 16.58 -13.16 7.89
C ASP A 274 16.08 -12.52 6.59
N LYS A 275 14.78 -12.66 6.34
CA LYS A 275 14.09 -12.09 5.18
C LYS A 275 13.19 -10.95 5.62
N ILE A 276 13.15 -9.89 4.80
CA ILE A 276 12.33 -8.70 5.07
C ILE A 276 10.84 -9.03 5.24
N ASP A 277 10.38 -10.14 4.66
CA ASP A 277 9.05 -10.71 4.79
C ASP A 277 8.56 -10.73 6.24
N GLY A 278 9.42 -11.17 7.18
CA GLY A 278 9.07 -11.24 8.60
C GLY A 278 8.80 -9.87 9.22
N LEU A 279 9.56 -8.85 8.81
CA LEU A 279 9.35 -7.48 9.28
C LEU A 279 8.12 -6.84 8.63
N ILE A 280 7.88 -7.11 7.35
CA ILE A 280 6.70 -6.60 6.65
C ILE A 280 5.43 -7.21 7.26
N LEU A 281 5.39 -8.53 7.43
CA LEU A 281 4.25 -9.26 7.98
C LEU A 281 3.96 -8.91 9.45
N SER A 282 4.95 -8.43 10.20
CA SER A 282 4.79 -7.95 11.57
C SER A 282 4.55 -6.44 11.68
N ASN A 283 4.43 -5.70 10.56
CA ASN A 283 4.43 -4.23 10.55
C ASN A 283 5.62 -3.61 11.32
N PHE A 284 6.79 -4.26 11.26
CA PHE A 284 8.01 -3.90 11.98
C PHE A 284 7.84 -3.93 13.52
N GLU A 285 6.90 -4.71 14.05
CA GLU A 285 6.75 -4.94 15.48
C GLU A 285 8.06 -5.51 16.08
N GLY A 286 8.48 -4.97 17.22
CA GLY A 286 9.74 -5.32 17.89
C GLY A 286 10.98 -4.54 17.40
N ILE A 287 10.88 -3.73 16.35
CA ILE A 287 11.99 -2.90 15.86
C ILE A 287 12.01 -1.53 16.56
N LYS A 288 13.13 -1.17 17.19
CA LYS A 288 13.35 0.18 17.74
C LYS A 288 13.26 1.23 16.62
N SER A 289 12.50 2.30 16.85
CA SER A 289 12.29 3.38 15.85
C SER A 289 11.85 2.84 14.49
N ALA A 290 10.88 1.91 14.48
CA ALA A 290 10.41 1.17 13.31
C ALA A 290 10.24 2.02 12.03
N GLN A 291 9.59 3.19 12.12
CA GLN A 291 9.38 4.08 10.96
C GLN A 291 10.70 4.57 10.33
N LEU A 292 11.69 4.92 11.15
CA LEU A 292 13.00 5.39 10.69
C LEU A 292 13.82 4.24 10.07
N VAL A 293 13.78 3.07 10.71
CA VAL A 293 14.45 1.86 10.18
C VAL A 293 13.83 1.45 8.86
N ALA A 294 12.50 1.43 8.78
CA ALA A 294 11.74 1.13 7.57
C ALA A 294 12.08 2.11 6.43
N LEU A 295 12.12 3.42 6.74
CA LEU A 295 12.53 4.45 5.79
C LEU A 295 13.95 4.20 5.25
N CYS A 296 14.92 3.98 6.14
CA CYS A 296 16.32 3.74 5.76
C CYS A 296 16.48 2.42 4.98
N PHE A 297 15.73 1.37 5.36
CA PHE A 297 15.76 0.08 4.68
C PHE A 297 15.24 0.22 3.25
N GLY A 298 14.08 0.86 3.08
CA GLY A 298 13.53 1.14 1.76
C GLY A 298 14.45 2.01 0.91
N TYR A 299 15.06 3.05 1.50
CA TYR A 299 16.02 3.91 0.81
C TYR A 299 17.29 3.17 0.37
N ASN A 300 17.82 2.27 1.20
CA ASN A 300 19.02 1.52 0.85
C ASN A 300 18.79 0.51 -0.29
N ARG A 301 17.61 -0.13 -0.30
CA ARG A 301 17.31 -1.22 -1.23
C ARG A 301 16.67 -0.78 -2.54
N GLY A 302 15.87 0.29 -2.52
CA GLY A 302 15.14 0.78 -3.67
C GLY A 302 13.82 0.06 -3.91
N TYR A 303 12.90 0.70 -4.65
CA TYR A 303 11.55 0.23 -4.91
C TYR A 303 11.50 -1.05 -5.74
N ASN A 304 12.35 -1.14 -6.77
CA ASN A 304 12.31 -2.19 -7.77
C ASN A 304 12.49 -3.60 -7.20
N VAL A 305 13.28 -3.76 -6.13
CA VAL A 305 13.62 -5.08 -5.56
C VAL A 305 12.49 -5.69 -4.72
N PHE A 306 11.51 -4.90 -4.28
CA PHE A 306 10.40 -5.41 -3.48
C PHE A 306 9.35 -6.10 -4.36
N SER A 307 8.73 -7.15 -3.85
CA SER A 307 7.50 -7.70 -4.44
C SER A 307 6.32 -6.75 -4.24
N SER A 308 5.29 -6.88 -5.08
CA SER A 308 4.08 -6.06 -4.96
C SER A 308 3.32 -6.30 -3.67
N PHE A 309 3.34 -7.54 -3.15
CA PHE A 309 2.79 -7.90 -1.85
C PHE A 309 3.63 -9.00 -1.18
N TYR A 310 3.42 -9.18 0.12
CA TYR A 310 3.99 -10.27 0.92
C TYR A 310 2.87 -10.99 1.67
N GLY A 311 3.06 -12.28 1.96
CA GLY A 311 2.06 -13.14 2.60
C GLY A 311 1.67 -14.32 1.72
N THR A 312 1.23 -15.40 2.36
CA THR A 312 0.91 -16.67 1.70
C THR A 312 -0.60 -16.91 1.52
N SER A 313 -1.43 -16.14 2.22
CA SER A 313 -2.89 -16.22 2.17
C SER A 313 -3.49 -14.83 2.07
N GLU A 314 -4.74 -14.73 1.66
CA GLU A 314 -5.44 -13.45 1.57
C GLU A 314 -5.57 -12.77 2.95
N SER A 315 -5.69 -13.57 4.02
CA SER A 315 -5.83 -13.07 5.39
C SER A 315 -4.58 -12.41 5.98
N ASN A 316 -3.40 -12.73 5.46
CA ASN A 316 -2.11 -12.18 5.90
C ASN A 316 -1.36 -11.45 4.78
N ARG A 317 -2.05 -11.14 3.68
CA ARG A 317 -1.48 -10.41 2.56
C ARG A 317 -1.29 -8.95 2.92
N ILE A 318 -0.08 -8.44 2.68
CA ILE A 318 0.26 -7.03 2.85
C ILE A 318 0.72 -6.47 1.51
N ASP A 319 -0.03 -5.50 0.98
CA ASP A 319 0.31 -4.80 -0.26
C ASP A 319 1.44 -3.79 0.00
N VAL A 320 2.54 -3.93 -0.73
CA VAL A 320 3.78 -3.16 -0.53
C VAL A 320 4.04 -2.16 -1.64
N LYS A 321 3.82 -2.49 -2.91
CA LYS A 321 3.93 -1.51 -4.00
C LYS A 321 2.69 -0.61 -4.10
N PHE A 322 2.81 0.48 -4.85
CA PHE A 322 1.66 1.34 -5.16
C PHE A 322 0.68 0.58 -6.04
N ARG A 323 -0.61 0.70 -5.71
CA ARG A 323 -1.70 0.00 -6.40
C ARG A 323 -2.16 0.76 -7.64
N LEU A 324 -1.85 2.06 -7.70
CA LEU A 324 -2.30 2.98 -8.74
C LEU A 324 -3.84 3.05 -8.82
N ASP A 325 -4.52 2.85 -7.70
CA ASP A 325 -5.99 2.90 -7.59
C ASP A 325 -6.49 4.11 -6.77
N SER A 326 -5.58 5.02 -6.42
CA SER A 326 -5.88 6.29 -5.73
C SER A 326 -5.09 7.45 -6.34
N GLN A 327 -5.65 8.65 -6.26
CA GLN A 327 -5.00 9.89 -6.64
C GLN A 327 -3.74 10.11 -5.78
N LEU A 328 -3.75 9.70 -4.50
CA LEU A 328 -2.57 9.76 -3.64
C LEU A 328 -1.39 8.93 -4.18
N ASP A 329 -1.62 7.73 -4.71
CA ASP A 329 -0.57 6.91 -5.34
C ASP A 329 0.03 7.64 -6.55
N TYR A 330 -0.82 8.19 -7.43
CA TYR A 330 -0.37 8.94 -8.60
C TYR A 330 0.43 10.18 -8.19
N TYR A 331 -0.08 10.98 -7.26
CA TYR A 331 0.60 12.17 -6.77
C TYR A 331 1.93 11.84 -6.09
N THR A 332 2.01 10.71 -5.38
CA THR A 332 3.25 10.28 -4.73
C THR A 332 4.33 9.99 -5.74
N ILE A 333 4.06 9.11 -6.71
CA ILE A 333 5.03 8.68 -7.72
C ILE A 333 5.44 9.85 -8.62
N GLU A 334 4.47 10.68 -9.03
CA GLU A 334 4.72 11.84 -9.88
C GLU A 334 5.52 12.91 -9.14
N SER A 335 5.18 13.22 -7.89
CA SER A 335 5.88 14.27 -7.12
C SER A 335 7.34 13.90 -6.87
N VAL A 336 7.63 12.62 -6.61
CA VAL A 336 9.00 12.12 -6.48
C VAL A 336 9.75 12.21 -7.81
N TYR A 337 9.08 11.92 -8.94
CA TYR A 337 9.69 12.08 -10.26
C TYR A 337 10.06 13.54 -10.54
N GLN A 338 9.13 14.47 -10.33
CA GLN A 338 9.38 15.91 -10.49
C GLN A 338 10.51 16.40 -9.59
N PHE A 339 10.57 15.92 -8.35
CA PHE A 339 11.64 16.26 -7.43
C PHE A 339 13.01 15.76 -7.91
N VAL A 340 13.08 14.52 -8.39
CA VAL A 340 14.36 13.88 -8.75
C VAL A 340 14.86 14.30 -10.13
N PHE A 341 14.01 14.22 -11.15
CA PHE A 341 14.39 14.47 -12.54
C PHE A 341 14.37 15.96 -12.87
N ASN A 342 13.36 16.68 -12.37
CA ASN A 342 13.12 18.08 -12.74
C ASN A 342 13.54 19.09 -11.64
N LYS A 343 13.96 18.61 -10.46
CA LYS A 343 14.35 19.43 -9.30
C LYS A 343 13.24 20.40 -8.86
N LYS A 344 11.98 19.98 -9.00
CA LYS A 344 10.79 20.77 -8.66
C LYS A 344 9.99 20.10 -7.55
N ILE A 345 9.53 20.89 -6.58
CA ILE A 345 8.50 20.45 -5.62
C ILE A 345 7.16 20.63 -6.30
N SER A 346 6.37 19.56 -6.35
CA SER A 346 5.08 19.55 -7.05
C SER A 346 4.01 20.32 -6.30
N GLU A 347 2.97 20.72 -7.02
CA GLU A 347 1.75 21.30 -6.46
C GLU A 347 0.55 20.48 -6.97
N ASN A 348 -0.35 21.12 -7.72
CA ASN A 348 -1.39 20.43 -8.46
C ASN A 348 -0.81 19.75 -9.70
N LEU A 349 -1.37 18.59 -10.04
CA LEU A 349 -0.98 17.80 -11.20
C LEU A 349 -2.19 17.64 -12.12
N ASP A 350 -2.69 18.77 -12.63
CA ASP A 350 -3.96 18.88 -13.37
C ASP A 350 -4.02 17.93 -14.59
N TYR A 351 -2.87 17.68 -15.23
CA TYR A 351 -2.75 16.75 -16.36
C TYR A 351 -2.98 15.28 -15.99
N LEU A 352 -2.93 14.92 -14.70
CA LEU A 352 -3.33 13.61 -14.17
C LEU A 352 -4.77 13.61 -13.68
N ASP A 353 -5.23 14.70 -13.06
CA ASP A 353 -6.52 14.79 -12.37
C ASP A 353 -7.74 14.52 -13.27
N LEU A 354 -7.57 14.71 -14.58
CA LEU A 354 -8.62 14.50 -15.58
C LEU A 354 -8.97 13.03 -15.83
N TRP A 355 -8.06 12.09 -15.55
CA TRP A 355 -8.22 10.70 -15.96
C TRP A 355 -7.70 9.66 -14.95
N CYS A 356 -6.83 10.04 -14.02
CA CYS A 356 -6.28 9.10 -13.05
C CYS A 356 -7.39 8.54 -12.13
N ASN A 357 -7.11 7.36 -11.57
CA ASN A 357 -8.04 6.69 -10.66
C ASN A 357 -8.27 7.51 -9.39
N LYS A 358 -9.54 7.60 -8.98
CA LYS A 358 -9.95 8.26 -7.74
C LYS A 358 -10.71 7.29 -6.86
N GLN A 359 -10.35 7.23 -5.60
CA GLN A 359 -11.11 6.52 -4.59
C GLN A 359 -12.35 7.32 -4.19
N HIS A 360 -13.43 6.60 -3.89
CA HIS A 360 -14.61 7.23 -3.32
C HIS A 360 -14.30 7.63 -1.87
N ILE A 361 -14.34 8.93 -1.59
CA ILE A 361 -14.11 9.45 -0.24
C ILE A 361 -15.28 8.99 0.65
N GLN A 362 -14.97 8.17 1.66
CA GLN A 362 -15.93 7.82 2.70
C GLN A 362 -16.00 8.95 3.74
N ASN A 363 -17.06 9.00 4.54
CA ASN A 363 -17.17 9.98 5.61
C ASN A 363 -16.07 9.75 6.65
N ILE A 364 -15.40 10.82 7.07
CA ILE A 364 -14.40 10.80 8.14
C ILE A 364 -15.08 10.28 9.41
N THR A 365 -14.62 9.13 9.89
CA THR A 365 -15.23 8.45 11.04
C THR A 365 -14.70 8.98 12.35
N THR A 366 -13.41 9.32 12.47
CA THR A 366 -12.84 9.75 13.76
C THR A 366 -12.19 11.13 13.66
N LYS A 367 -12.15 11.86 14.79
CA LYS A 367 -11.50 13.19 14.88
C LYS A 367 -10.01 13.18 14.51
N THR A 368 -9.35 12.04 14.63
CA THR A 368 -7.93 11.86 14.31
C THR A 368 -7.67 11.56 12.84
N ASP A 369 -8.70 11.16 12.10
CA ASP A 369 -8.59 10.86 10.68
C ASP A 369 -8.63 12.15 9.86
N TYR A 370 -7.91 12.17 8.74
CA TYR A 370 -7.91 13.31 7.83
C TYR A 370 -7.81 12.85 6.39
N CYS A 371 -8.34 13.65 5.46
CA CYS A 371 -8.31 13.33 4.04
C CYS A 371 -7.12 14.04 3.36
N VAL A 372 -6.38 13.30 2.55
CA VAL A 372 -5.35 13.83 1.65
C VAL A 372 -5.71 13.39 0.25
N LEU A 373 -5.98 14.36 -0.64
CA LEU A 373 -6.54 14.10 -1.96
C LEU A 373 -7.82 13.26 -1.84
N ASP A 374 -7.81 12.02 -2.33
CA ASP A 374 -8.91 11.07 -2.31
C ASP A 374 -8.77 9.98 -1.24
N THR A 375 -7.75 10.06 -0.39
CA THR A 375 -7.40 9.00 0.56
C THR A 375 -7.57 9.47 2.00
N ILE A 376 -8.35 8.71 2.79
CA ILE A 376 -8.51 8.94 4.24
C ILE A 376 -7.31 8.34 4.96
N VAL A 377 -6.56 9.15 5.70
CA VAL A 377 -5.44 8.72 6.54
C VAL A 377 -5.97 8.46 7.94
N ARG A 378 -5.84 7.22 8.40
CA ARG A 378 -6.28 6.81 9.74
C ARG A 378 -5.28 7.25 10.78
N GLY A 379 -5.70 8.17 11.65
CA GLY A 379 -4.84 8.71 12.69
C GLY A 379 -4.56 7.70 13.80
N LYS A 380 -3.46 7.92 14.54
CA LYS A 380 -3.19 7.15 15.76
C LYS A 380 -4.27 7.47 16.80
N LYS A 381 -4.89 6.44 17.37
CA LYS A 381 -5.87 6.62 18.46
C LYS A 381 -5.17 7.23 19.67
N LYS A 382 -5.84 8.14 20.38
CA LYS A 382 -5.32 8.66 21.65
C LYS A 382 -5.06 7.51 22.61
N ALA A 383 -3.98 7.64 23.39
CA ALA A 383 -3.63 6.65 24.39
C ALA A 383 -4.75 6.53 25.42
N LYS A 384 -5.13 5.29 25.76
CA LYS A 384 -6.18 5.01 26.75
C LYS A 384 -5.83 5.69 28.08
N VAL A 385 -6.78 6.39 28.69
CA VAL A 385 -6.57 7.07 29.97
C VAL A 385 -6.08 6.08 31.02
N GLY A 386 -5.00 6.43 31.72
CA GLY A 386 -4.34 5.57 32.71
C GLY A 386 -3.37 4.52 32.15
N SER A 387 -3.23 4.40 30.82
CA SER A 387 -2.19 3.56 30.21
C SER A 387 -0.79 4.15 30.39
N LYS A 388 0.25 3.33 30.21
CA LYS A 388 1.66 3.78 30.30
C LYS A 388 1.96 4.91 29.31
N GLU A 389 1.43 4.83 28.10
CA GLU A 389 1.59 5.87 27.07
C GLU A 389 0.87 7.16 27.47
N TRP A 390 -0.33 7.05 28.03
CA TRP A 390 -1.07 8.20 28.53
C TRP A 390 -0.33 8.89 29.69
N TRP A 391 0.23 8.15 30.64
CA TRP A 391 1.03 8.72 31.74
C TRP A 391 2.27 9.47 31.25
N ASN A 392 2.93 8.97 30.19
CA ASN A 392 4.06 9.66 29.59
C ASN A 392 3.64 11.01 28.98
N SER A 393 2.53 11.04 28.23
CA SER A 393 1.97 12.27 27.67
C SER A 393 1.47 13.24 28.75
N PHE A 394 0.80 12.70 29.78
CA PHE A 394 0.31 13.45 30.93
C PHE A 394 1.46 14.09 31.72
N SER A 395 2.56 13.37 31.92
CA SER A 395 3.77 13.93 32.54
C SER A 395 4.32 15.11 31.77
N GLN A 396 4.31 15.07 30.42
CA GLN A 396 4.75 16.21 29.60
C GLN A 396 3.79 17.39 29.71
N PHE A 397 2.48 17.14 29.79
CA PHE A 397 1.49 18.17 30.07
C PHE A 397 1.74 18.84 31.42
N CYS A 398 1.96 18.06 32.48
CA CYS A 398 2.30 18.59 33.81
C CYS A 398 3.59 19.42 33.81
N GLN A 399 4.60 19.03 33.01
CA GLN A 399 5.85 19.79 32.87
C GLN A 399 5.70 21.13 32.14
N ARG A 400 4.64 21.29 31.32
CA ARG A 400 4.32 22.55 30.63
C ARG A 400 3.55 23.54 31.50
N ILE A 401 3.10 23.11 32.69
CA ILE A 401 2.50 24.01 33.67
C ILE A 401 3.63 24.86 34.23
N ASP A 402 3.61 26.15 33.87
CA ASP A 402 4.68 27.10 34.18
C ASP A 402 4.97 27.15 35.69
N ALA A 403 6.23 26.98 36.08
CA ALA A 403 6.66 26.96 37.49
C ALA A 403 6.33 28.26 38.23
N VAL A 404 6.22 29.38 37.52
CA VAL A 404 5.81 30.68 38.07
C VAL A 404 4.30 30.70 38.39
N SER A 405 3.48 30.04 37.58
CA SER A 405 2.03 29.90 37.82
C SER A 405 1.70 29.01 39.02
N LEU A 406 2.57 28.03 39.32
CA LEU A 406 2.47 27.14 40.49
C LEU A 406 2.65 27.87 41.83
N LEU A 407 3.36 29.00 41.85
CA LEU A 407 3.62 29.80 43.06
C LEU A 407 2.55 30.88 43.32
N GLN A 408 1.79 31.28 42.30
CA GLN A 408 0.82 32.40 42.37
C GLN A 408 -0.65 31.96 42.29
N THR A 409 -0.93 30.74 41.82
CA THR A 409 -2.30 30.26 41.60
C THR A 409 -2.74 29.34 42.75
N PRO A 410 -3.93 29.53 43.34
CA PRO A 410 -4.49 28.61 44.33
C PRO A 410 -4.48 27.16 43.83
N LEU A 411 -4.05 26.22 44.70
CA LEU A 411 -3.92 24.79 44.38
C LEU A 411 -5.21 24.19 43.79
N SER A 412 -6.38 24.68 44.22
CA SER A 412 -7.69 24.27 43.71
C SER A 412 -7.90 24.57 42.23
N ILE A 413 -7.39 25.70 41.72
CA ILE A 413 -7.50 26.08 40.30
C ILE A 413 -6.60 25.18 39.46
N LEU A 414 -5.42 24.84 39.97
CA LEU A 414 -4.47 23.96 39.28
C LEU A 414 -4.99 22.51 39.23
N LEU A 415 -5.56 22.02 40.34
CA LEU A 415 -6.24 20.74 40.40
C LEU A 415 -7.46 20.69 39.47
N ASN A 416 -8.24 21.76 39.38
CA ASN A 416 -9.37 21.85 38.46
C ASN A 416 -8.91 21.81 36.99
N LYS A 417 -7.84 22.53 36.62
CA LYS A 417 -7.27 22.45 35.25
C LYS A 417 -6.80 21.05 34.88
N VAL A 418 -6.15 20.36 35.82
CA VAL A 418 -5.72 18.97 35.62
C VAL A 418 -6.93 18.05 35.52
N ALA A 419 -7.94 18.22 36.39
CA ALA A 419 -9.17 17.45 36.36
C ALA A 419 -9.94 17.66 35.06
N GLU A 420 -10.10 18.91 34.60
CA GLU A 420 -10.71 19.25 33.31
C GLU A 420 -9.98 18.60 32.14
N TYR A 421 -8.64 18.61 32.15
CA TYR A 421 -7.83 17.93 31.13
C TYR A 421 -8.09 16.41 31.12
N VAL A 422 -8.07 15.75 32.29
CA VAL A 422 -8.33 14.31 32.39
C VAL A 422 -9.77 13.96 32.01
N ILE A 423 -10.75 14.77 32.42
CA ILE A 423 -12.17 14.59 32.05
C ILE A 423 -12.33 14.71 30.53
N GLN A 424 -11.69 15.70 29.91
CA GLN A 424 -11.75 15.90 28.46
C GLN A 424 -11.13 14.72 27.71
N GLU A 425 -9.97 14.20 28.15
CA GLU A 425 -9.35 13.00 27.57
C GLU A 425 -10.26 11.75 27.73
N CYS A 426 -10.93 11.59 28.87
CA CYS A 426 -11.91 10.52 29.08
C CYS A 426 -13.13 10.63 28.16
N ILE A 427 -13.65 11.84 27.97
CA ILE A 427 -14.78 12.10 27.06
C ILE A 427 -14.38 11.73 25.63
N GLU A 428 -13.21 12.16 25.18
CA GLU A 428 -12.71 11.87 23.84
C GLU A 428 -12.45 10.37 23.61
N GLU A 429 -11.92 9.65 24.60
CA GLU A 429 -11.80 8.19 24.56
C GLU A 429 -13.18 7.53 24.36
N LYS A 430 -14.19 7.96 25.15
CA LYS A 430 -15.55 7.42 25.06
C LYS A 430 -16.24 7.76 23.74
N GLU A 431 -16.05 8.96 23.20
CA GLU A 431 -16.55 9.35 21.88
C GLU A 431 -15.94 8.50 20.77
N ALA A 432 -14.64 8.19 20.85
CA ALA A 432 -13.95 7.33 19.90
C ALA A 432 -14.49 5.88 19.95
N GLU A 433 -14.67 5.32 21.16
CA GLU A 433 -15.28 4.00 21.37
C GLU A 433 -16.70 3.94 20.78
N ILE A 434 -17.55 4.94 21.06
CA ILE A 434 -18.91 5.02 20.52
C ILE A 434 -18.89 5.07 18.99
N THR A 435 -17.96 5.80 18.40
CA THR A 435 -17.87 5.94 16.94
C THR A 435 -17.40 4.65 16.27
N GLU A 436 -16.46 3.94 16.88
CA GLU A 436 -16.03 2.62 16.43
C GLU A 436 -17.17 1.59 16.52
N ILE A 437 -17.95 1.60 17.61
CA ILE A 437 -19.13 0.75 17.75
C ILE A 437 -20.17 1.08 16.67
N LYS A 438 -20.41 2.37 16.38
CA LYS A 438 -21.32 2.79 15.30
C LYS A 438 -20.85 2.33 13.92
N ALA A 439 -19.54 2.42 13.64
CA ALA A 439 -18.96 1.95 12.39
C ALA A 439 -19.13 0.43 12.23
N GLN A 440 -18.79 -0.34 13.27
CA GLN A 440 -18.98 -1.81 13.27
C GLN A 440 -20.45 -2.20 13.12
N TYR A 441 -21.36 -1.46 13.75
CA TYR A 441 -22.80 -1.68 13.60
C TYR A 441 -23.28 -1.37 12.17
N GLY A 442 -22.76 -0.30 11.55
CA GLY A 442 -23.04 0.05 10.16
C GLY A 442 -22.57 -1.03 9.18
N GLU A 443 -21.36 -1.55 9.34
CA GLU A 443 -20.80 -2.62 8.51
C GLU A 443 -21.58 -3.93 8.64
N LYS A 444 -21.95 -4.32 9.88
CA LYS A 444 -22.82 -5.47 10.12
C LYS A 444 -24.21 -5.29 9.51
N ASN A 445 -24.79 -4.11 9.60
CA ASN A 445 -26.11 -3.82 9.02
C ASN A 445 -26.07 -3.83 7.49
N GLY A 446 -24.99 -3.33 6.88
CA GLY A 446 -24.74 -3.43 5.43
C GLY A 446 -24.61 -4.89 4.99
N SER A 447 -23.87 -5.71 5.73
CA SER A 447 -23.75 -7.15 5.50
C SER A 447 -25.10 -7.87 5.62
N LEU A 448 -25.91 -7.50 6.61
CA LEU A 448 -27.28 -8.02 6.79
C LEU A 448 -28.19 -7.68 5.61
N LYS A 449 -28.15 -6.44 5.11
CA LYS A 449 -28.89 -6.03 3.90
C LYS A 449 -28.41 -6.78 2.65
N GLY A 450 -27.10 -7.00 2.51
CA GLY A 450 -26.55 -7.79 1.41
C GLY A 450 -27.02 -9.25 1.45
N LEU A 451 -27.04 -9.84 2.64
CA LEU A 451 -27.58 -11.19 2.87
C LEU A 451 -29.09 -11.24 2.58
N GLN A 452 -29.87 -10.26 3.05
CA GLN A 452 -31.30 -10.15 2.75
C GLN A 452 -31.56 -10.07 1.25
N LYS A 453 -30.83 -9.23 0.52
CA LYS A 453 -30.95 -9.11 -0.93
C LYS A 453 -30.57 -10.40 -1.66
N THR A 454 -29.55 -11.11 -1.16
CA THR A 454 -29.17 -12.42 -1.70
C THR A 454 -30.27 -13.46 -1.45
N LEU A 455 -30.92 -13.40 -0.29
CA LEU A 455 -32.02 -14.28 0.09
C LEU A 455 -33.32 -13.97 -0.70
N GLU A 456 -33.59 -12.69 -0.97
CA GLU A 456 -34.66 -12.24 -1.88
C GLU A 456 -34.41 -12.73 -3.31
N ASN A 457 -33.21 -12.55 -3.85
CA ASN A 457 -32.84 -13.05 -5.19
C ASN A 457 -32.95 -14.58 -5.28
N LEU A 458 -32.57 -15.31 -4.22
CA LEU A 458 -32.76 -16.75 -4.15
C LEU A 458 -34.25 -17.12 -4.09
N SER A 459 -35.07 -16.36 -3.36
CA SER A 459 -36.51 -16.58 -3.29
C SER A 459 -37.22 -16.34 -4.62
N GLU A 460 -36.80 -15.34 -5.39
CA GLU A 460 -37.32 -15.05 -6.74
C GLU A 460 -36.90 -16.12 -7.76
N SER A 461 -35.69 -16.69 -7.62
CA SER A 461 -35.25 -17.82 -8.43
C SER A 461 -36.04 -19.11 -8.15
N MET A 462 -36.49 -19.32 -6.91
CA MET A 462 -37.29 -20.49 -6.52
C MET A 462 -38.77 -20.39 -6.90
N THR A 463 -39.30 -19.21 -7.23
CA THR A 463 -40.70 -19.06 -7.68
C THR A 463 -40.93 -19.50 -9.14
N ASN A 464 -39.88 -19.83 -9.89
CA ASN A 464 -39.97 -20.27 -11.29
C ASN A 464 -39.84 -21.79 -11.50
N GLU A 465 -39.64 -22.59 -10.45
CA GLU A 465 -39.62 -24.05 -10.53
C GLU A 465 -40.70 -24.67 -9.62
N GLU A 466 -41.70 -25.22 -10.29
CA GLU A 466 -42.61 -26.31 -9.92
C GLU A 466 -43.28 -26.32 -8.53
N ARG A 467 -44.62 -26.18 -8.58
CA ARG A 467 -45.56 -26.66 -7.57
C ARG A 467 -45.47 -28.19 -7.47
N SER A 468 -45.08 -28.72 -6.31
CA SER A 468 -45.63 -29.97 -5.78
C SER A 468 -45.69 -29.97 -4.24
N ASP A 469 -46.84 -30.41 -3.75
CA ASP A 469 -47.21 -30.99 -2.44
C ASP A 469 -46.78 -30.34 -1.11
N ASN A 470 -47.71 -29.53 -0.59
CA ASN A 470 -48.20 -29.42 0.78
C ASN A 470 -47.29 -29.91 1.94
N VAL A 471 -46.34 -29.06 2.31
CA VAL A 471 -46.09 -28.71 3.73
C VAL A 471 -46.08 -27.18 3.80
N SER A 472 -46.93 -26.57 4.62
CA SER A 472 -46.95 -25.11 4.76
C SER A 472 -45.57 -24.62 5.20
N ARG A 473 -44.99 -23.66 4.47
CA ARG A 473 -43.69 -23.05 4.82
C ARG A 473 -43.70 -22.48 6.25
N GLU A 474 -44.86 -22.08 6.76
CA GLU A 474 -45.03 -21.61 8.13
C GLU A 474 -44.83 -22.73 9.17
N ASP A 475 -45.18 -23.97 8.85
CA ASP A 475 -45.00 -25.12 9.74
C ASP A 475 -43.53 -25.53 9.86
N ILE A 476 -42.80 -25.49 8.74
CA ILE A 476 -41.35 -25.73 8.73
C ILE A 476 -40.61 -24.64 9.53
N ILE A 477 -41.01 -23.38 9.35
CA ILE A 477 -40.41 -22.25 10.08
C ILE A 477 -40.70 -22.38 11.59
N LYS A 478 -41.94 -22.68 11.99
CA LYS A 478 -42.30 -22.92 13.40
C LYS A 478 -41.52 -24.10 13.99
N GLU A 479 -41.34 -25.18 13.23
CA GLU A 479 -40.56 -26.33 13.69
C GLU A 479 -39.08 -25.96 13.90
N ILE A 480 -38.47 -25.22 12.98
CA ILE A 480 -37.09 -24.72 13.12
C ILE A 480 -36.94 -23.88 14.38
N PHE A 481 -37.84 -22.91 14.60
CA PHE A 481 -37.79 -22.06 15.79
C PHE A 481 -37.98 -22.86 17.09
N SER A 482 -38.83 -23.90 17.08
CA SER A 482 -39.02 -24.76 18.25
C SER A 482 -37.73 -25.47 18.71
N TYR A 483 -36.76 -25.72 17.81
CA TYR A 483 -35.47 -26.31 18.18
C TYR A 483 -34.51 -25.31 18.84
N PHE A 484 -34.67 -24.01 18.57
CA PHE A 484 -33.90 -22.97 19.24
C PHE A 484 -34.32 -22.80 20.71
N ASP A 485 -35.58 -23.07 21.01
CA ASP A 485 -36.14 -23.00 22.37
C ASP A 485 -35.80 -24.23 23.23
N LYS A 486 -35.38 -25.34 22.61
CA LYS A 486 -34.99 -26.57 23.32
C LYS A 486 -33.67 -26.46 24.05
N ASP A 487 -33.56 -27.14 25.18
CA ASP A 487 -32.29 -27.21 25.91
C ASP A 487 -31.32 -28.23 25.28
N ASP A 488 -30.06 -28.20 25.72
CA ASP A 488 -29.03 -29.03 25.13
C ASP A 488 -29.25 -30.54 25.39
N LYS A 489 -29.93 -30.92 26.49
CA LYS A 489 -30.27 -32.32 26.77
C LYS A 489 -31.34 -32.81 25.80
N GLU A 490 -32.35 -32.00 25.52
CA GLU A 490 -33.41 -32.32 24.57
C GLU A 490 -32.86 -32.47 23.14
N LEU A 491 -31.97 -31.58 22.72
CA LEU A 491 -31.31 -31.67 21.41
C LEU A 491 -30.44 -32.93 21.29
N ASN A 492 -29.70 -33.29 22.36
CA ASN A 492 -28.91 -34.52 22.39
C ASN A 492 -29.80 -35.77 22.33
N ALA A 493 -30.97 -35.76 22.96
CA ALA A 493 -31.92 -36.87 22.89
C ALA A 493 -32.50 -37.03 21.47
N ILE A 494 -32.76 -35.93 20.76
CA ILE A 494 -33.22 -35.95 19.37
C ILE A 494 -32.13 -36.46 18.44
N LEU A 495 -30.89 -35.96 18.55
CA LEU A 495 -29.74 -36.46 17.78
C LEU A 495 -29.51 -37.96 17.98
N LYS A 496 -29.65 -38.44 19.23
CA LYS A 496 -29.53 -39.87 19.55
C LYS A 496 -30.62 -40.72 18.89
N ARG A 497 -31.86 -40.21 18.77
CA ARG A 497 -32.95 -40.88 18.04
C ARG A 497 -32.72 -40.92 16.53
N LEU A 498 -31.96 -39.96 16.01
CA LEU A 498 -31.56 -39.88 14.60
C LEU A 498 -30.22 -40.60 14.33
N GLU A 499 -29.68 -41.34 15.31
CA GLU A 499 -28.38 -42.04 15.23
C GLU A 499 -27.15 -41.12 14.98
N ILE A 500 -27.26 -39.84 15.32
CA ILE A 500 -26.19 -38.84 15.13
C ILE A 500 -25.38 -38.64 16.42
N THR A 501 -24.05 -38.61 16.29
CA THR A 501 -23.15 -38.41 17.44
C THR A 501 -23.08 -36.93 17.83
N SER A 502 -23.51 -36.60 19.06
CA SER A 502 -23.55 -35.21 19.54
C SER A 502 -22.25 -34.69 20.19
N LYS A 503 -21.20 -35.52 20.25
CA LYS A 503 -19.98 -35.24 21.01
C LYS A 503 -19.19 -34.09 20.38
N GLY A 504 -19.06 -32.97 21.11
CA GLY A 504 -18.29 -31.79 20.69
C GLY A 504 -19.05 -30.75 19.87
N LEU A 505 -20.32 -31.00 19.53
CA LEU A 505 -21.12 -30.06 18.74
C LEU A 505 -21.66 -28.91 19.60
N LYS A 506 -21.64 -27.70 19.04
CA LYS A 506 -22.32 -26.52 19.60
C LYS A 506 -23.82 -26.57 19.28
N LYS A 507 -24.64 -25.86 20.07
CA LYS A 507 -26.13 -25.89 19.95
C LYS A 507 -26.63 -25.68 18.51
N HIS A 508 -26.08 -24.71 17.78
CA HIS A 508 -26.48 -24.42 16.40
C HIS A 508 -26.07 -25.53 15.42
N GLU A 509 -24.92 -26.19 15.63
CA GLU A 509 -24.47 -27.33 14.82
C GLU A 509 -25.37 -28.55 15.04
N LYS A 510 -25.84 -28.76 16.28
CA LYS A 510 -26.83 -29.80 16.62
C LYS A 510 -28.16 -29.59 15.89
N ILE A 511 -28.68 -28.36 15.93
CA ILE A 511 -29.93 -28.00 15.25
C ILE A 511 -29.78 -28.19 13.74
N PHE A 512 -28.65 -27.76 13.17
CA PHE A 512 -28.36 -27.92 11.74
C PHE A 512 -28.32 -29.39 11.33
N GLN A 513 -27.68 -30.27 12.11
CA GLN A 513 -27.66 -31.71 11.81
C GLN A 513 -29.04 -32.35 11.89
N ILE A 514 -29.87 -31.99 12.89
CA ILE A 514 -31.27 -32.47 13.00
C ILE A 514 -32.06 -32.10 11.74
N LEU A 515 -31.92 -30.87 11.25
CA LEU A 515 -32.66 -30.38 10.08
C LEU A 515 -32.19 -31.03 8.77
N MET A 516 -30.88 -31.22 8.61
CA MET A 516 -30.32 -31.85 7.41
C MET A 516 -30.74 -33.31 7.28
N THR A 517 -30.75 -34.07 8.37
CA THR A 517 -31.16 -35.48 8.37
C THR A 517 -32.67 -35.63 8.12
N LYS A 518 -33.51 -34.79 8.73
CA LYS A 518 -34.95 -34.78 8.43
C LYS A 518 -35.26 -34.41 6.98
N LYS A 519 -34.48 -33.50 6.39
CA LYS A 519 -34.61 -33.13 4.97
C LYS A 519 -34.29 -34.33 4.06
N GLN A 520 -33.28 -35.14 4.39
CA GLN A 520 -32.97 -36.37 3.63
C GLN A 520 -34.09 -37.41 3.70
N ASP A 521 -34.79 -37.57 4.83
CA ASP A 521 -35.94 -38.49 4.94
C ASP A 521 -37.16 -38.03 4.14
N ILE A 522 -37.32 -36.73 3.89
CA ILE A 522 -38.41 -36.17 3.07
C ILE A 522 -38.15 -36.41 1.58
N PHE A 523 -36.88 -36.39 1.14
CA PHE A 523 -36.50 -36.61 -0.26
C PHE A 523 -36.22 -38.08 -0.62
N ASN A 524 -36.15 -38.99 0.36
CA ASN A 524 -35.93 -40.44 0.16
C ASN A 524 -37.21 -41.28 0.29
N LYS A 525 -38.38 -40.65 0.44
CA LYS A 525 -39.70 -41.29 0.34
C LYS A 525 -40.39 -40.88 -0.97
N GLU A 526 -39.74 -41.17 -2.09
CA GLU A 526 -40.37 -41.39 -3.40
C GLU A 526 -39.64 -42.51 -4.13
#